data_AF-A0A971XK53-F1
#
_entry.id   AF-A0A971XK53-F1
#
_cell.length_a   1.000
_cell.length_b   1.000
_cell.length_c   1.000
_cell.angle_alpha   90.00
_cell.angle_beta   90.00
_cell.angle_gamma   90.00
#
_symmetry.space_group_name_H-M   'P 1'
#
loop_
_entity.id
_entity.type
_entity.pdbx_description
1 polymer ?
#
loop_
_entity_poly.entity_id
_entity_poly.type
_entity_poly.pdbx_seq_one_letter_code
_entity_poly.pdbx_strand_id
1 'polypeptide(L)'
;MQTRVFILSLVGLLLLLQLQAQEDRGYKIFQFPPDKIPRIDGNTDDWSEFPDEYIVGTDQLWDDSGKYPEPDPQNLDVKVRVAWVKGLNRLYFLYEAYDDYWDFTHPGLHNDIFEIVVDGDLSGGPLIDELHPLQSLDWSARYFEFHGVHAQNYHIFTPAVGKEWALAWGSQPWIRELPYANIAYSYDFKPGESGKLIAEFWITPFDYAGREGPERAVESVLRDHKKIGLTWAVIDYDDVDDTSKKGFWNLSEHHKMYGNSSLGTIFTLMSLDDKYQKSFVADWSFMIVNPSERMVAFRDQSRGEIFSWHWDFGDGTTSDQQNPVHRYRQAGKYIVVLTIEGPDGTSRLANVWDVAVE
;
A
#
# COMPACT_ATOMS: atom_id res chain seq x y z
N MET A 1 61.39 -39.06 23.23
CA MET A 1 60.99 -37.64 23.34
C MET A 1 61.02 -37.02 21.95
N GLN A 2 59.87 -36.99 21.28
CA GLN A 2 59.67 -36.28 20.01
C GLN A 2 58.55 -35.28 20.26
N THR A 3 58.89 -33.99 20.27
CA THR A 3 57.91 -32.90 20.42
C THR A 3 57.41 -32.55 19.03
N ARG A 4 56.18 -32.96 18.70
CA ARG A 4 55.49 -32.56 17.46
C ARG A 4 54.88 -31.18 17.66
N VAL A 5 55.28 -30.26 16.80
CA VAL A 5 54.68 -28.93 16.61
C VAL A 5 53.27 -29.12 16.06
N PHE A 6 52.25 -28.62 16.76
CA PHE A 6 50.90 -28.52 16.24
C PHE A 6 50.81 -27.31 15.31
N ILE A 7 50.54 -27.58 14.02
CA ILE A 7 50.13 -26.58 13.04
C ILE A 7 48.64 -26.32 13.30
N LEU A 8 48.31 -25.11 13.75
CA LEU A 8 46.93 -24.61 13.83
C LEU A 8 46.48 -24.23 12.42
N SER A 9 45.65 -25.07 11.82
CA SER A 9 44.93 -24.76 10.58
C SER A 9 43.76 -23.83 10.93
N LEU A 10 43.89 -22.55 10.62
CA LEU A 10 42.81 -21.56 10.75
C LEU A 10 41.85 -21.74 9.55
N VAL A 11 40.82 -22.59 9.70
CA VAL A 11 39.69 -22.61 8.77
C VAL A 11 38.73 -21.50 9.22
N GLY A 12 38.81 -20.35 8.55
CA GLY A 12 37.84 -19.27 8.73
C GLY A 12 36.47 -19.71 8.24
N LEU A 13 35.52 -19.85 9.18
CA LEU A 13 34.11 -20.03 8.89
C LEU A 13 33.55 -18.67 8.45
N LEU A 14 33.52 -18.42 7.14
CA LEU A 14 32.74 -17.33 6.56
C LEU A 14 31.25 -17.70 6.69
N LEU A 15 30.63 -17.32 7.81
CA LEU A 15 29.17 -17.20 7.87
C LEU A 15 28.79 -16.05 6.93
N LEU A 16 28.39 -16.39 5.71
CA LEU A 16 27.57 -15.51 4.90
C LEU A 16 26.23 -15.37 5.63
N LEU A 17 26.08 -14.29 6.40
CA LEU A 17 24.76 -13.78 6.76
C LEU A 17 24.06 -13.43 5.46
N GLN A 18 23.24 -14.35 4.95
CA GLN A 18 22.25 -13.98 3.94
C GLN A 18 21.28 -13.04 4.66
N LEU A 19 21.41 -11.74 4.42
CA LEU A 19 20.28 -10.85 4.61
C LEU A 19 19.16 -11.39 3.73
N GLN A 20 18.13 -11.96 4.34
CA GLN A 20 16.90 -12.26 3.63
C GLN A 20 16.27 -10.91 3.31
N ALA A 21 16.40 -10.50 2.05
CA ALA A 21 15.65 -9.39 1.50
C ALA A 21 14.22 -9.87 1.21
N GLN A 22 13.26 -8.95 1.26
CA GLN A 22 11.89 -9.24 0.84
C GLN A 22 11.88 -9.83 -0.57
N GLU A 23 10.98 -10.78 -0.78
CA GLU A 23 10.89 -11.50 -2.04
C GLU A 23 10.13 -10.67 -3.09
N ASP A 24 10.79 -10.35 -4.20
CA ASP A 24 10.18 -9.67 -5.33
C ASP A 24 9.77 -10.68 -6.41
N ARG A 25 8.49 -11.06 -6.40
CA ARG A 25 7.90 -11.93 -7.43
C ARG A 25 7.27 -11.16 -8.58
N GLY A 26 7.41 -9.83 -8.60
CA GLY A 26 6.81 -8.98 -9.63
C GLY A 26 5.32 -8.68 -9.40
N TYR A 27 4.84 -8.76 -8.15
CA TYR A 27 3.47 -8.36 -7.81
C TYR A 27 3.21 -6.89 -8.09
N LYS A 28 1.96 -6.57 -8.44
CA LYS A 28 1.54 -5.26 -8.90
C LYS A 28 0.33 -4.77 -8.12
N ILE A 29 0.25 -3.47 -7.91
CA ILE A 29 -0.92 -2.79 -7.33
C ILE A 29 -1.51 -1.92 -8.43
N PHE A 30 -2.77 -2.18 -8.76
CA PHE A 30 -3.49 -1.53 -9.84
C PHE A 30 -3.83 -0.07 -9.49
N GLN A 31 -3.69 0.87 -10.42
CA GLN A 31 -4.13 2.25 -10.19
C GLN A 31 -5.52 2.48 -10.76
N PHE A 32 -6.49 2.79 -9.89
CA PHE A 32 -7.78 3.32 -10.33
C PHE A 32 -7.65 4.81 -10.70
N PRO A 33 -8.36 5.28 -11.74
CA PRO A 33 -8.47 6.71 -12.01
C PRO A 33 -9.27 7.41 -10.88
N PRO A 34 -9.07 8.72 -10.67
CA PRO A 34 -9.66 9.46 -9.56
C PRO A 34 -11.20 9.55 -9.59
N ASP A 35 -11.84 9.26 -10.73
CA ASP A 35 -13.29 9.19 -10.90
C ASP A 35 -13.88 7.77 -10.73
N LYS A 36 -13.02 6.77 -10.50
CA LYS A 36 -13.41 5.37 -10.21
C LYS A 36 -12.80 4.88 -8.89
N ILE A 37 -12.76 5.73 -7.86
CA ILE A 37 -12.31 5.34 -6.52
C ILE A 37 -13.22 4.23 -5.99
N PRO A 38 -12.68 3.09 -5.51
CA PRO A 38 -13.51 2.03 -4.97
C PRO A 38 -14.37 2.49 -3.78
N ARG A 39 -15.62 2.05 -3.75
CA ARG A 39 -16.56 2.32 -2.65
C ARG A 39 -16.49 1.17 -1.67
N ILE A 40 -16.44 1.50 -0.38
CA ILE A 40 -16.42 0.49 0.68
C ILE A 40 -17.85 0.22 1.10
N ASP A 41 -18.55 -0.60 0.31
CA ASP A 41 -19.97 -0.95 0.52
C ASP A 41 -20.27 -2.45 0.42
N GLY A 42 -19.26 -3.29 0.13
CA GLY A 42 -19.39 -4.74 0.05
C GLY A 42 -19.91 -5.21 -1.31
N ASN A 43 -20.01 -4.32 -2.29
CA ASN A 43 -20.44 -4.62 -3.66
C ASN A 43 -19.28 -4.43 -4.64
N THR A 44 -18.94 -5.49 -5.35
CA THR A 44 -17.75 -5.57 -6.22
C THR A 44 -17.90 -4.91 -7.60
N ASP A 45 -19.01 -4.21 -7.88
CA ASP A 45 -19.31 -3.66 -9.21
C ASP A 45 -18.22 -2.70 -9.74
N ASP A 46 -17.60 -1.93 -8.85
CA ASP A 46 -16.50 -1.00 -9.15
C ASP A 46 -15.16 -1.71 -9.45
N TRP A 47 -15.05 -2.99 -9.11
CA TRP A 47 -13.91 -3.86 -9.46
C TRP A 47 -14.10 -4.62 -10.76
N SER A 48 -15.21 -4.44 -11.49
CA SER A 48 -15.54 -5.25 -12.68
C SER A 48 -14.52 -5.15 -13.82
N GLU A 49 -13.78 -4.04 -13.90
CA GLU A 49 -12.72 -3.81 -14.91
C GLU A 49 -11.31 -4.12 -14.39
N PHE A 50 -11.19 -4.72 -13.20
CA PHE A 50 -9.90 -5.06 -12.59
C PHE A 50 -9.21 -6.19 -13.38
N PRO A 51 -7.94 -6.02 -13.81
CA PRO A 51 -7.29 -7.02 -14.65
C PRO A 51 -6.89 -8.29 -13.89
N ASP A 52 -7.14 -9.46 -14.49
CA ASP A 52 -6.90 -10.77 -13.86
C ASP A 52 -5.43 -10.98 -13.48
N GLU A 53 -4.48 -10.39 -14.22
CA GLU A 53 -3.05 -10.53 -13.96
C GLU A 53 -2.56 -9.82 -12.68
N TYR A 54 -3.42 -9.05 -12.02
CA TYR A 54 -3.15 -8.42 -10.72
C TYR A 54 -3.77 -9.21 -9.55
N ILE A 55 -4.57 -10.25 -9.84
CA ILE A 55 -5.22 -11.06 -8.82
C ILE A 55 -4.20 -12.03 -8.22
N VAL A 56 -4.07 -12.00 -6.90
CA VAL A 56 -3.30 -12.98 -6.15
C VAL A 56 -4.25 -14.00 -5.55
N GLY A 57 -4.16 -15.24 -6.04
CA GLY A 57 -5.02 -16.35 -5.67
C GLY A 57 -4.38 -17.30 -4.66
N THR A 58 -5.18 -18.26 -4.22
CA THR A 58 -4.78 -19.32 -3.28
C THR A 58 -3.66 -20.21 -3.81
N ASP A 59 -3.57 -20.36 -5.13
CA ASP A 59 -2.50 -21.07 -5.83
C ASP A 59 -1.10 -20.47 -5.64
N GLN A 60 -1.04 -19.26 -5.06
CA GLN A 60 0.20 -18.54 -4.78
C GLN A 60 0.52 -18.47 -3.27
N LEU A 61 -0.20 -19.23 -2.43
CA LEU A 61 0.03 -19.28 -0.99
C LEU A 61 0.75 -20.57 -0.58
N TRP A 62 1.52 -20.48 0.51
CA TRP A 62 2.20 -21.61 1.16
C TRP A 62 1.56 -21.90 2.51
N ASP A 63 1.12 -23.14 2.72
CA ASP A 63 0.76 -23.63 4.06
C ASP A 63 2.04 -23.87 4.88
N ASP A 64 2.19 -23.16 5.99
CA ASP A 64 3.29 -23.42 6.93
C ASP A 64 2.94 -24.44 8.00
N SER A 65 1.66 -24.78 8.17
CA SER A 65 1.21 -25.68 9.22
C SER A 65 1.65 -27.13 8.95
N GLY A 66 2.03 -27.41 7.69
CA GLY A 66 2.44 -28.73 7.21
C GLY A 66 1.29 -29.74 7.21
N LYS A 67 0.04 -29.26 7.34
CA LYS A 67 -1.16 -30.08 7.35
C LYS A 67 -1.69 -30.32 5.95
N TYR A 68 -1.49 -29.37 5.04
CA TYR A 68 -1.98 -29.45 3.68
C TYR A 68 -0.80 -29.53 2.69
N PRO A 69 -0.76 -30.58 1.84
CA PRO A 69 0.31 -30.72 0.85
C PRO A 69 0.21 -29.72 -0.30
N GLU A 70 -1.01 -29.26 -0.59
CA GLU A 70 -1.36 -28.28 -1.62
C GLU A 70 -2.67 -27.58 -1.24
N PRO A 71 -2.93 -26.37 -1.77
CA PRO A 71 -4.22 -25.70 -1.56
C PRO A 71 -5.39 -26.47 -2.18
N ASP A 72 -6.48 -26.62 -1.43
CA ASP A 72 -7.74 -27.21 -1.92
C ASP A 72 -8.83 -26.12 -1.99
N PRO A 73 -9.22 -25.68 -3.20
CA PRO A 73 -10.28 -24.69 -3.38
C PRO A 73 -11.66 -25.11 -2.86
N GLN A 74 -11.87 -26.40 -2.56
CA GLN A 74 -13.10 -26.87 -1.91
C GLN A 74 -13.09 -26.65 -0.39
N ASN A 75 -11.89 -26.53 0.20
CA ASN A 75 -11.71 -26.10 1.58
C ASN A 75 -11.65 -24.57 1.65
N LEU A 76 -10.63 -23.97 1.01
CA LEU A 76 -10.39 -22.54 1.03
C LEU A 76 -10.01 -22.02 -0.37
N ASP A 77 -10.77 -21.05 -0.90
CA ASP A 77 -10.47 -20.35 -2.17
C ASP A 77 -10.55 -18.83 -2.00
N VAL A 78 -9.38 -18.23 -1.90
CA VAL A 78 -9.13 -16.79 -1.76
C VAL A 78 -8.66 -16.15 -3.06
N LYS A 79 -9.16 -14.94 -3.32
CA LYS A 79 -8.70 -14.00 -4.35
C LYS A 79 -8.53 -12.62 -3.74
N VAL A 80 -7.32 -12.10 -3.79
CA VAL A 80 -6.96 -10.78 -3.30
C VAL A 80 -6.66 -9.86 -4.47
N ARG A 81 -7.32 -8.70 -4.49
CA ARG A 81 -7.02 -7.58 -5.38
C ARG A 81 -6.52 -6.42 -4.55
N VAL A 82 -5.44 -5.80 -5.01
CA VAL A 82 -4.88 -4.60 -4.37
C VAL A 82 -4.82 -3.48 -5.40
N ALA A 83 -5.37 -2.33 -5.03
CA ALA A 83 -5.38 -1.14 -5.85
C ALA A 83 -4.96 0.10 -5.06
N TRP A 84 -4.72 1.19 -5.77
CA TRP A 84 -4.45 2.50 -5.20
C TRP A 84 -5.02 3.60 -6.08
N VAL A 85 -5.16 4.80 -5.53
CA VAL A 85 -5.55 6.00 -6.26
C VAL A 85 -4.53 7.08 -5.96
N LYS A 86 -3.98 7.67 -7.03
CA LYS A 86 -2.92 8.68 -6.91
C LYS A 86 -3.39 9.89 -6.11
N GLY A 87 -2.61 10.27 -5.10
CA GLY A 87 -2.88 11.42 -4.24
C GLY A 87 -3.74 11.12 -3.00
N LEU A 88 -4.21 9.88 -2.80
CA LEU A 88 -5.00 9.52 -1.61
C LEU A 88 -4.23 8.79 -0.51
N ASN A 89 -2.99 8.33 -0.77
CA ASN A 89 -2.19 7.50 0.16
C ASN A 89 -2.99 6.32 0.78
N ARG A 90 -3.77 5.64 -0.05
CA ARG A 90 -4.59 4.49 0.36
C ARG A 90 -4.31 3.30 -0.54
N LEU A 91 -4.21 2.14 0.10
CA LEU A 91 -4.27 0.85 -0.56
C LEU A 91 -5.70 0.32 -0.38
N TYR A 92 -6.38 0.08 -1.50
CA TYR A 92 -7.72 -0.50 -1.55
C TYR A 92 -7.60 -1.99 -1.79
N PHE A 93 -8.41 -2.77 -1.11
CA PHE A 93 -8.42 -4.22 -1.16
C PHE A 93 -9.82 -4.71 -1.46
N LEU A 94 -9.89 -5.69 -2.35
CA LEU A 94 -11.03 -6.58 -2.47
C LEU A 94 -10.53 -7.99 -2.15
N TYR A 95 -10.97 -8.51 -1.01
CA TYR A 95 -10.74 -9.87 -0.55
C TYR A 95 -12.02 -10.68 -0.78
N GLU A 96 -11.96 -11.63 -1.70
CA GLU A 96 -13.02 -12.61 -1.90
C GLU A 96 -12.52 -13.96 -1.41
N ALA A 97 -13.26 -14.59 -0.52
CA ALA A 97 -12.90 -15.89 0.03
C ALA A 97 -14.13 -16.80 0.06
N TYR A 98 -13.98 -18.01 -0.47
CA TYR A 98 -14.82 -19.13 -0.10
C TYR A 98 -14.10 -19.92 1.00
N ASP A 99 -14.87 -20.34 1.99
CA ASP A 99 -14.44 -21.25 3.04
C ASP A 99 -15.51 -22.33 3.26
N ASP A 100 -15.09 -23.54 3.61
CA ASP A 100 -16.00 -24.64 3.90
C ASP A 100 -16.53 -24.59 5.35
N TYR A 101 -15.87 -23.81 6.22
CA TYR A 101 -16.29 -23.56 7.58
C TYR A 101 -15.83 -22.20 8.11
N TRP A 102 -16.76 -21.25 8.26
CA TRP A 102 -16.42 -19.96 8.85
C TRP A 102 -16.56 -19.95 10.37
N ASP A 103 -15.49 -19.74 11.12
CA ASP A 103 -15.52 -19.47 12.57
C ASP A 103 -15.37 -17.99 12.88
N PHE A 104 -16.42 -17.42 13.47
CA PHE A 104 -16.44 -16.07 14.05
C PHE A 104 -17.26 -16.04 15.34
N THR A 105 -17.26 -17.14 16.09
CA THR A 105 -18.11 -17.32 17.28
C THR A 105 -17.59 -16.59 18.52
N HIS A 106 -16.27 -16.47 18.66
CA HIS A 106 -15.64 -15.95 19.87
C HIS A 106 -15.30 -14.46 19.75
N PRO A 107 -15.38 -13.70 20.86
CA PRO A 107 -15.04 -12.27 20.86
C PRO A 107 -13.53 -11.99 20.79
N GLY A 108 -12.69 -13.02 20.91
CA GLY A 108 -11.23 -12.93 20.91
C GLY A 108 -10.60 -13.12 19.53
N LEU A 109 -9.32 -13.55 19.56
CA LEU A 109 -8.50 -13.86 18.39
C LEU A 109 -8.89 -15.16 17.66
N HIS A 110 -9.77 -15.96 18.26
CA HIS A 110 -10.26 -17.20 17.65
C HIS A 110 -11.37 -16.86 16.66
N ASN A 111 -10.98 -16.73 15.39
CA ASN A 111 -11.81 -16.33 14.26
C ASN A 111 -10.97 -16.52 12.99
N ASP A 112 -11.59 -16.85 11.87
CA ASP A 112 -10.88 -16.77 10.59
C ASP A 112 -10.41 -15.35 10.33
N ILE A 113 -9.17 -15.26 9.89
CA ILE A 113 -8.43 -14.00 9.82
C ILE A 113 -7.74 -13.89 8.48
N PHE A 114 -7.89 -12.71 7.88
CA PHE A 114 -7.00 -12.22 6.84
C PHE A 114 -5.95 -11.28 7.47
N GLU A 115 -4.73 -11.77 7.65
CA GLU A 115 -3.63 -11.02 8.26
C GLU A 115 -2.84 -10.27 7.19
N ILE A 116 -2.63 -8.96 7.31
CA ILE A 116 -1.86 -8.16 6.34
C ILE A 116 -0.70 -7.48 7.05
N VAL A 117 0.50 -7.58 6.46
CA VAL A 117 1.67 -6.78 6.83
C VAL A 117 1.99 -5.81 5.71
N VAL A 118 2.11 -4.52 6.04
CA VAL A 118 2.48 -3.44 5.12
C VAL A 118 3.68 -2.65 5.63
N ASP A 119 4.64 -2.42 4.75
CA ASP A 119 5.88 -1.67 4.98
C ASP A 119 6.05 -0.69 3.82
N GLY A 120 5.58 0.54 4.04
CA GLY A 120 5.36 1.50 2.95
C GLY A 120 6.63 2.12 2.37
N ASP A 121 7.76 2.08 3.08
CA ASP A 121 9.05 2.59 2.61
C ASP A 121 10.11 1.49 2.39
N LEU A 122 9.75 0.22 2.57
CA LEU A 122 10.65 -0.93 2.50
C LEU A 122 11.78 -0.83 3.54
N SER A 123 11.49 -0.31 4.73
CA SER A 123 12.45 -0.22 5.83
C SER A 123 12.91 -1.60 6.30
N GLY A 124 12.07 -2.62 6.16
CA GLY A 124 12.38 -4.00 6.54
C GLY A 124 12.46 -4.21 8.04
N GLY A 125 12.83 -5.44 8.42
CA GLY A 125 13.19 -5.80 9.78
C GLY A 125 12.02 -6.29 10.63
N PRO A 126 12.31 -6.74 11.86
CA PRO A 126 11.29 -7.11 12.83
C PRO A 126 10.35 -5.93 13.08
N LEU A 127 9.05 -6.17 13.22
CA LEU A 127 8.05 -5.14 13.50
C LEU A 127 7.23 -5.42 14.76
N ILE A 128 7.49 -6.51 15.46
CA ILE A 128 6.83 -6.87 16.73
C ILE A 128 7.83 -6.96 17.87
N ASP A 129 7.36 -6.77 19.10
CA ASP A 129 8.24 -6.68 20.26
C ASP A 129 8.97 -8.00 20.54
N GLU A 130 8.32 -9.16 20.30
CA GLU A 130 8.92 -10.49 20.50
C GLU A 130 10.11 -10.75 19.57
N LEU A 131 10.16 -10.06 18.42
CA LEU A 131 11.26 -10.14 17.46
C LEU A 131 12.19 -8.92 17.51
N HIS A 132 11.98 -8.00 18.44
CA HIS A 132 12.82 -6.83 18.63
C HIS A 132 14.32 -7.21 18.70
N PRO A 133 15.22 -6.53 17.96
CA PRO A 133 16.65 -6.87 17.94
C PRO A 133 17.35 -6.79 19.30
N LEU A 134 16.88 -5.89 20.18
CA LEU A 134 17.37 -5.72 21.55
C LEU A 134 16.36 -6.25 22.57
N GLN A 135 16.32 -7.57 22.77
CA GLN A 135 15.43 -8.22 23.75
C GLN A 135 15.71 -7.85 25.20
N SER A 136 16.86 -7.23 25.50
CA SER A 136 17.20 -6.73 26.83
C SER A 136 16.43 -5.47 27.24
N LEU A 137 15.75 -4.80 26.30
CA LEU A 137 14.89 -3.67 26.62
C LEU A 137 13.61 -4.15 27.31
N ASP A 138 13.13 -3.32 28.23
CA ASP A 138 11.85 -3.45 28.90
C ASP A 138 10.74 -3.69 27.87
N TRP A 139 9.81 -4.60 28.17
CA TRP A 139 8.71 -4.92 27.26
C TRP A 139 7.95 -3.67 26.82
N SER A 140 7.71 -2.72 27.73
CA SER A 140 7.01 -1.47 27.41
C SER A 140 7.75 -0.65 26.37
N ALA A 141 9.08 -0.60 26.38
CA ALA A 141 9.84 0.12 25.36
C ALA A 141 9.71 -0.57 24.01
N ARG A 142 9.88 -1.91 23.97
CA ARG A 142 9.73 -2.69 22.73
C ARG A 142 8.31 -2.60 22.15
N TYR A 143 7.29 -2.60 23.00
CA TYR A 143 5.90 -2.51 22.55
C TYR A 143 5.51 -1.10 22.12
N PHE A 144 5.76 -0.09 22.96
CA PHE A 144 5.27 1.27 22.72
C PHE A 144 6.11 2.12 21.76
N GLU A 145 7.38 1.78 21.55
CA GLU A 145 8.30 2.57 20.73
C GLU A 145 8.67 1.89 19.41
N PHE A 146 8.35 0.59 19.25
CA PHE A 146 8.79 -0.19 18.09
C PHE A 146 7.69 -1.04 17.46
N HIS A 147 6.88 -1.74 18.26
CA HIS A 147 5.88 -2.68 17.76
C HIS A 147 4.87 -1.96 16.85
N GLY A 148 4.93 -2.27 15.55
CA GLY A 148 4.04 -1.75 14.51
C GLY A 148 4.33 -0.32 14.03
N VAL A 149 5.48 0.25 14.43
CA VAL A 149 5.77 1.68 14.22
C VAL A 149 6.25 2.01 12.80
N HIS A 150 7.15 1.22 12.22
CA HIS A 150 7.70 1.44 10.86
C HIS A 150 7.02 0.58 9.78
N ALA A 151 6.40 -0.52 10.20
CA ALA A 151 5.57 -1.39 9.37
C ALA A 151 4.35 -1.81 10.20
N GLN A 152 3.19 -1.97 9.56
CA GLN A 152 1.93 -2.23 10.25
C GLN A 152 1.45 -3.65 9.94
N ASN A 153 0.93 -4.33 10.96
CA ASN A 153 0.27 -5.63 10.82
C ASN A 153 -1.20 -5.51 11.27
N TYR A 154 -2.12 -5.96 10.43
CA TYR A 154 -3.56 -5.98 10.65
C TYR A 154 -4.07 -7.42 10.65
N HIS A 155 -4.60 -7.89 11.76
CA HIS A 155 -5.43 -9.09 11.84
C HIS A 155 -6.88 -8.72 11.49
N ILE A 156 -7.28 -8.86 10.23
CA ILE A 156 -8.64 -8.56 9.78
C ILE A 156 -9.53 -9.77 10.04
N PHE A 157 -10.56 -9.57 10.84
CA PHE A 157 -11.53 -10.61 11.19
C PHE A 157 -12.53 -10.84 10.06
N THR A 158 -12.71 -12.07 9.60
CA THR A 158 -13.53 -12.37 8.41
C THR A 158 -14.68 -13.34 8.74
N PRO A 159 -15.92 -12.85 8.92
CA PRO A 159 -16.32 -11.46 9.17
C PRO A 159 -16.14 -11.04 10.64
N ALA A 160 -16.15 -9.74 10.88
CA ALA A 160 -16.11 -9.18 12.23
C ALA A 160 -17.52 -9.00 12.82
N VAL A 161 -17.99 -9.97 13.59
CA VAL A 161 -19.31 -9.90 14.26
C VAL A 161 -19.15 -9.61 15.75
N GLY A 162 -19.72 -8.49 16.21
CA GLY A 162 -19.72 -8.12 17.64
C GLY A 162 -18.36 -7.67 18.20
N LYS A 163 -17.38 -7.38 17.32
CA LYS A 163 -16.05 -6.88 17.65
C LYS A 163 -15.56 -5.91 16.58
N GLU A 164 -14.47 -5.21 16.89
CA GLU A 164 -13.75 -4.37 15.93
C GLU A 164 -13.27 -5.20 14.74
N TRP A 165 -13.20 -4.58 13.57
CA TRP A 165 -12.96 -5.30 12.32
C TRP A 165 -11.55 -5.83 12.13
N ALA A 166 -10.58 -5.20 12.78
CA ALA A 166 -9.21 -5.70 12.80
C ALA A 166 -8.55 -5.48 14.16
N LEU A 167 -7.61 -6.35 14.53
CA LEU A 167 -6.57 -6.02 15.51
C LEU A 167 -5.39 -5.40 14.75
N ALA A 168 -5.01 -4.18 15.11
CA ALA A 168 -3.71 -3.62 14.69
C ALA A 168 -2.64 -4.09 15.69
N TRP A 169 -1.66 -4.85 15.21
CA TRP A 169 -0.51 -5.28 16.01
C TRP A 169 0.35 -4.06 16.37
N GLY A 170 0.40 -3.75 17.66
CA GLY A 170 1.22 -2.67 18.21
C GLY A 170 0.43 -1.66 19.02
N SER A 171 1.06 -0.51 19.24
CA SER A 171 0.57 0.56 20.12
C SER A 171 -0.29 1.62 19.43
N GLN A 172 -0.67 1.38 18.16
CA GLN A 172 -1.32 2.33 17.27
C GLN A 172 -2.73 1.85 16.80
N PRO A 173 -3.67 1.50 17.70
CA PRO A 173 -4.99 0.99 17.31
C PRO A 173 -5.84 2.00 16.51
N TRP A 174 -5.43 3.27 16.44
CA TRP A 174 -6.09 4.32 15.65
C TRP A 174 -5.91 4.13 14.14
N ILE A 175 -4.95 3.32 13.66
CA ILE A 175 -4.71 3.11 12.23
C ILE A 175 -5.86 2.36 11.53
N ARG A 176 -6.67 1.61 12.30
CA ARG A 176 -7.83 0.88 11.80
C ARG A 176 -9.13 1.70 11.81
N GLU A 177 -9.06 2.98 12.17
CA GLU A 177 -10.22 3.87 12.27
C GLU A 177 -10.23 4.89 11.13
N LEU A 178 -11.37 5.51 10.86
CA LEU A 178 -11.42 6.67 9.97
C LEU A 178 -10.57 7.80 10.57
N PRO A 179 -9.76 8.53 9.77
CA PRO A 179 -9.72 8.53 8.31
C PRO A 179 -8.60 7.66 7.69
N TYR A 180 -8.12 6.63 8.40
CA TYR A 180 -6.95 5.80 8.02
C TYR A 180 -7.29 4.38 7.55
N ALA A 181 -8.47 3.89 7.91
CA ALA A 181 -9.01 2.67 7.33
C ALA A 181 -10.53 2.66 7.35
N ASN A 182 -11.11 1.80 6.52
CA ASN A 182 -12.53 1.49 6.52
C ASN A 182 -12.76 0.12 5.87
N ILE A 183 -13.82 -0.59 6.26
CA ILE A 183 -14.17 -1.91 5.72
C ILE A 183 -15.68 -2.09 5.59
N ALA A 184 -16.10 -2.89 4.62
CA ALA A 184 -17.45 -3.40 4.45
C ALA A 184 -17.38 -4.88 4.07
N TYR A 185 -18.39 -5.65 4.53
CA TYR A 185 -18.51 -7.07 4.24
C TYR A 185 -19.81 -7.38 3.50
N SER A 186 -19.78 -8.41 2.67
CA SER A 186 -20.97 -9.04 2.08
C SER A 186 -20.84 -10.57 2.19
N TYR A 187 -21.79 -11.18 2.91
CA TYR A 187 -21.85 -12.61 3.18
C TYR A 187 -23.27 -13.02 3.63
N ASP A 188 -23.63 -14.30 3.48
CA ASP A 188 -24.94 -14.86 3.85
C ASP A 188 -24.79 -16.26 4.48
N PHE A 189 -23.93 -16.35 5.50
CA PHE A 189 -23.68 -17.56 6.27
C PHE A 189 -23.58 -17.24 7.77
N LYS A 190 -23.71 -18.27 8.61
CA LYS A 190 -23.54 -18.21 10.06
C LYS A 190 -22.23 -18.90 10.48
N PRO A 191 -21.79 -18.74 11.73
CA PRO A 191 -20.63 -19.49 12.20
C PRO A 191 -20.84 -21.00 12.05
N GLY A 192 -19.83 -21.66 11.52
CA GLY A 192 -19.77 -23.09 11.21
C GLY A 192 -20.49 -23.53 9.93
N GLU A 193 -20.90 -22.59 9.09
CA GLU A 193 -21.42 -22.87 7.75
C GLU A 193 -20.35 -22.54 6.69
N SER A 194 -20.38 -23.24 5.56
CA SER A 194 -19.60 -22.86 4.38
C SER A 194 -20.22 -21.64 3.70
N GLY A 195 -19.40 -20.90 2.96
CA GLY A 195 -19.92 -19.78 2.18
C GLY A 195 -18.86 -18.89 1.60
N LYS A 196 -19.32 -17.92 0.81
CA LYS A 196 -18.46 -16.88 0.24
C LYS A 196 -18.57 -15.60 1.05
N LEU A 197 -17.42 -15.07 1.46
CA LEU A 197 -17.25 -13.75 2.05
C LEU A 197 -16.61 -12.81 1.03
N ILE A 198 -17.11 -11.59 0.99
CA ILE A 198 -16.49 -10.45 0.34
C ILE A 198 -16.14 -9.45 1.44
N ALA A 199 -14.88 -9.00 1.47
CA ALA A 199 -14.45 -7.86 2.25
C ALA A 199 -13.83 -6.82 1.33
N GLU A 200 -14.41 -5.63 1.32
CA GLU A 200 -13.86 -4.45 0.68
C GLU A 200 -13.33 -3.50 1.75
N PHE A 201 -12.10 -3.05 1.61
CA PHE A 201 -11.54 -2.12 2.57
C PHE A 201 -10.42 -1.29 1.95
N TRP A 202 -9.98 -0.28 2.70
CA TRP A 202 -8.70 0.34 2.45
C TRP A 202 -7.98 0.59 3.75
N ILE A 203 -6.65 0.64 3.65
CA ILE A 203 -5.76 1.07 4.73
C ILE A 203 -4.80 2.13 4.20
N THR A 204 -4.41 3.05 5.08
CA THR A 204 -3.32 4.00 4.86
C THR A 204 -2.00 3.38 5.36
N PRO A 205 -1.00 3.17 4.50
CA PRO A 205 0.34 2.77 4.93
C PRO A 205 1.09 3.94 5.58
N PHE A 206 1.92 3.66 6.58
CA PHE A 206 2.72 4.65 7.29
C PHE A 206 4.20 4.28 7.30
N ASP A 207 5.06 5.26 6.98
CA ASP A 207 6.51 5.17 7.20
C ASP A 207 6.82 5.34 8.71
N TYR A 208 5.90 5.96 9.46
CA TYR A 208 5.92 6.02 10.93
C TYR A 208 4.50 6.14 11.50
N ALA A 209 4.11 5.23 12.40
CA ALA A 209 2.83 5.24 13.13
C ALA A 209 3.03 4.86 14.60
N GLY A 210 3.30 5.86 15.44
CA GLY A 210 3.54 5.68 16.87
C GLY A 210 2.29 5.78 17.75
N ARG A 211 2.47 5.45 19.04
CA ARG A 211 1.47 5.59 20.11
C ARG A 211 1.04 7.04 20.36
N GLU A 212 1.81 8.02 19.91
CA GLU A 212 1.54 9.45 20.06
C GLU A 212 0.29 9.87 19.29
N GLY A 213 -0.15 9.03 18.35
CA GLY A 213 -1.33 9.27 17.55
C GLY A 213 -1.02 9.90 16.19
N PRO A 214 -2.08 10.15 15.40
CA PRO A 214 -1.96 10.54 14.01
C PRO A 214 -1.23 11.87 13.76
N GLU A 215 -1.22 12.80 14.72
CA GLU A 215 -0.56 14.11 14.56
C GLU A 215 0.97 14.01 14.42
N ARG A 216 1.54 12.86 14.78
CA ARG A 216 2.97 12.57 14.69
C ARG A 216 3.28 11.51 13.63
N ALA A 217 2.25 10.88 13.06
CA ALA A 217 2.40 9.84 12.08
C ALA A 217 2.87 10.42 10.73
N VAL A 218 3.55 9.59 9.94
CA VAL A 218 4.02 9.92 8.59
C VAL A 218 3.42 8.89 7.66
N GLU A 219 2.37 9.29 6.92
CA GLU A 219 1.81 8.45 5.86
C GLU A 219 2.87 8.18 4.79
N SER A 220 2.91 6.95 4.31
CA SER A 220 3.74 6.59 3.18
C SER A 220 3.22 7.29 1.92
N VAL A 221 4.06 8.13 1.31
CA VAL A 221 3.69 8.78 0.05
C VAL A 221 3.64 7.76 -1.07
N LEU A 222 2.46 7.49 -1.61
CA LEU A 222 2.25 6.56 -2.72
C LEU A 222 2.41 7.28 -4.07
N ARG A 223 3.22 6.69 -4.96
CA ARG A 223 3.53 7.25 -6.28
C ARG A 223 3.78 6.15 -7.29
N ASP A 224 3.67 6.51 -8.57
CA ASP A 224 3.89 5.61 -9.70
C ASP A 224 5.25 4.90 -9.56
N HIS A 225 5.25 3.59 -9.77
CA HIS A 225 6.40 2.69 -9.67
C HIS A 225 7.07 2.60 -8.29
N LYS A 226 6.46 3.15 -7.24
CA LYS A 226 6.92 2.90 -5.87
C LYS A 226 6.80 1.40 -5.57
N LYS A 227 7.85 0.84 -4.98
CA LYS A 227 7.79 -0.50 -4.39
C LYS A 227 7.49 -0.37 -2.90
N ILE A 228 6.65 -1.26 -2.39
CA ILE A 228 6.31 -1.36 -0.97
C ILE A 228 6.42 -2.82 -0.53
N GLY A 229 6.68 -3.04 0.76
CA GLY A 229 6.52 -4.35 1.38
C GLY A 229 5.03 -4.56 1.62
N LEU A 230 4.49 -5.63 1.08
CA LEU A 230 3.11 -6.01 1.29
C LEU A 230 3.03 -7.52 1.21
N THR A 231 2.51 -8.14 2.26
CA THR A 231 2.31 -9.57 2.35
C THR A 231 1.13 -9.88 3.25
N TRP A 232 0.63 -11.10 3.21
CA TRP A 232 -0.51 -11.50 4.03
C TRP A 232 -0.50 -12.98 4.34
N ALA A 233 -1.32 -13.35 5.31
CA ALA A 233 -1.72 -14.72 5.56
C ALA A 233 -3.23 -14.87 5.70
N VAL A 234 -3.72 -16.08 5.44
CA VAL A 234 -5.08 -16.50 5.76
C VAL A 234 -4.98 -17.55 6.86
N ILE A 235 -5.58 -17.26 8.00
CA ILE A 235 -5.59 -18.11 9.17
C ILE A 235 -6.98 -18.70 9.28
N ASP A 236 -7.03 -20.02 9.17
CA ASP A 236 -8.26 -20.81 9.13
C ASP A 236 -8.32 -21.65 10.41
N TYR A 237 -9.43 -21.51 11.15
CA TYR A 237 -9.67 -22.18 12.43
C TYR A 237 -10.59 -23.39 12.34
N ASP A 238 -11.50 -23.48 11.35
CA ASP A 238 -12.29 -24.68 10.96
C ASP A 238 -13.07 -25.42 12.08
N ASP A 239 -13.07 -24.93 13.33
CA ASP A 239 -13.66 -25.59 14.49
C ASP A 239 -13.87 -24.62 15.67
N VAL A 240 -15.14 -24.41 16.04
CA VAL A 240 -15.55 -23.53 17.15
C VAL A 240 -15.18 -24.05 18.55
N ASP A 241 -14.92 -25.35 18.67
CA ASP A 241 -14.62 -26.04 19.92
C ASP A 241 -13.11 -26.38 20.07
N ASP A 242 -12.32 -26.28 18.99
CA ASP A 242 -10.87 -26.49 19.00
C ASP A 242 -10.09 -25.19 18.80
N THR A 243 -9.36 -24.76 19.84
CA THR A 243 -8.52 -23.56 19.82
C THR A 243 -7.30 -23.62 18.88
N SER A 244 -7.05 -24.75 18.21
CA SER A 244 -5.91 -24.91 17.30
C SER A 244 -6.24 -24.49 15.87
N LYS A 245 -5.40 -23.63 15.29
CA LYS A 245 -5.47 -23.23 13.87
C LYS A 245 -5.35 -24.46 12.97
N LYS A 246 -6.21 -24.58 11.97
CA LYS A 246 -6.16 -25.65 10.98
C LYS A 246 -5.29 -25.28 9.80
N GLY A 247 -5.39 -24.07 9.28
CA GLY A 247 -4.53 -23.55 8.21
C GLY A 247 -3.77 -22.27 8.59
N PHE A 248 -2.55 -22.12 8.08
CA PHE A 248 -1.84 -20.83 8.05
C PHE A 248 -1.21 -20.65 6.66
N TRP A 249 -1.96 -20.00 5.78
CA TRP A 249 -1.64 -19.85 4.37
C TRP A 249 -0.96 -18.51 4.13
N ASN A 250 0.35 -18.51 3.89
CA ASN A 250 1.15 -17.30 3.73
C ASN A 250 1.35 -16.95 2.27
N LEU A 251 1.37 -15.66 1.95
CA LEU A 251 1.89 -15.20 0.67
C LEU A 251 3.42 -15.28 0.63
N SER A 252 4.13 -15.11 1.75
CA SER A 252 5.57 -15.36 1.81
C SER A 252 5.86 -16.83 2.13
N GLU A 253 6.93 -17.41 1.58
CA GLU A 253 7.40 -18.74 2.03
C GLU A 253 7.98 -18.72 3.46
N HIS A 254 8.09 -17.55 4.09
CA HIS A 254 8.62 -17.36 5.43
C HIS A 254 7.51 -17.10 6.45
N HIS A 255 7.18 -18.10 7.26
CA HIS A 255 6.18 -18.02 8.32
C HIS A 255 6.29 -16.76 9.21
N LYS A 256 7.51 -16.32 9.55
CA LYS A 256 7.73 -15.14 10.44
C LYS A 256 7.46 -13.79 9.77
N MET A 257 6.93 -13.76 8.54
CA MET A 257 6.58 -12.53 7.84
C MET A 257 5.61 -11.64 8.64
N TYR A 258 4.73 -12.24 9.46
CA TYR A 258 3.79 -11.51 10.34
C TYR A 258 4.52 -10.55 11.30
N GLY A 259 5.74 -10.91 11.71
CA GLY A 259 6.50 -10.19 12.73
C GLY A 259 7.80 -9.57 12.21
N ASN A 260 8.17 -9.81 10.95
CA ASN A 260 9.38 -9.29 10.34
C ASN A 260 9.14 -9.00 8.86
N SER A 261 9.05 -7.72 8.52
CA SER A 261 8.70 -7.29 7.18
C SER A 261 9.79 -7.65 6.17
N SER A 262 11.06 -7.83 6.58
CA SER A 262 12.12 -8.33 5.68
C SER A 262 11.82 -9.71 5.10
N LEU A 263 10.94 -10.47 5.72
CA LEU A 263 10.54 -11.81 5.28
C LEU A 263 9.28 -11.77 4.41
N GLY A 264 8.70 -10.59 4.15
CA GLY A 264 7.51 -10.44 3.31
C GLY A 264 7.83 -10.40 1.80
N THR A 265 6.81 -10.04 1.04
CA THR A 265 6.84 -9.88 -0.42
C THR A 265 6.84 -8.41 -0.84
N ILE A 266 7.30 -8.12 -2.05
CA ILE A 266 7.32 -6.77 -2.63
C ILE A 266 6.22 -6.62 -3.66
N PHE A 267 5.51 -5.48 -3.60
CA PHE A 267 4.52 -5.07 -4.57
C PHE A 267 4.93 -3.74 -5.24
N THR A 268 4.69 -3.61 -6.54
CA THR A 268 4.96 -2.37 -7.30
C THR A 268 3.65 -1.64 -7.60
N LEU A 269 3.56 -0.37 -7.20
CA LEU A 269 2.45 0.52 -7.56
C LEU A 269 2.52 0.84 -9.05
N MET A 270 1.53 0.41 -9.83
CA MET A 270 1.50 0.65 -11.26
C MET A 270 0.98 2.05 -11.57
N SER A 271 1.40 2.61 -12.70
CA SER A 271 0.85 3.85 -13.25
C SER A 271 -0.57 3.62 -13.76
N LEU A 272 -1.32 4.70 -13.96
CA LEU A 272 -2.65 4.65 -14.58
C LEU A 272 -2.57 3.91 -15.92
N ASP A 273 -3.48 2.97 -16.19
CA ASP A 273 -3.55 2.36 -17.53
C ASP A 273 -3.79 3.41 -18.61
N ASP A 274 -3.15 3.22 -19.77
CA ASP A 274 -3.29 4.12 -20.93
C ASP A 274 -4.75 4.35 -21.33
N LYS A 275 -5.63 3.36 -21.12
CA LYS A 275 -7.08 3.47 -21.41
C LYS A 275 -7.81 4.52 -20.56
N TYR A 276 -7.29 4.85 -19.38
CA TYR A 276 -7.83 5.90 -18.52
C TYR A 276 -7.05 7.22 -18.63
N GLN A 277 -5.88 7.19 -19.27
CA GLN A 277 -5.12 8.40 -19.54
C GLN A 277 -5.71 9.13 -20.74
N LYS A 278 -5.84 10.45 -20.62
CA LYS A 278 -5.97 11.28 -21.81
C LYS A 278 -4.64 11.20 -22.55
N SER A 279 -4.65 10.80 -23.82
CA SER A 279 -3.46 10.72 -24.68
C SER A 279 -2.72 12.06 -24.80
N PHE A 280 -3.45 13.15 -24.58
CA PHE A 280 -2.98 14.52 -24.76
C PHE A 280 -3.67 15.47 -23.77
N VAL A 281 -2.91 16.02 -22.81
CA VAL A 281 -3.47 16.91 -21.76
C VAL A 281 -2.49 18.02 -21.38
N ALA A 282 -2.98 19.27 -21.42
CA ALA A 282 -2.26 20.44 -20.92
C ALA A 282 -2.17 20.37 -19.39
N ASP A 283 -0.96 20.51 -18.85
CA ASP A 283 -0.71 20.60 -17.43
C ASP A 283 0.51 21.49 -17.17
N TRP A 284 0.52 22.21 -16.06
CA TRP A 284 1.61 23.12 -15.75
C TRP A 284 1.71 23.52 -14.27
N SER A 285 2.92 23.92 -13.89
CA SER A 285 3.22 24.51 -12.58
C SER A 285 3.98 25.82 -12.74
N PHE A 286 4.12 26.56 -11.63
CA PHE A 286 4.87 27.80 -11.59
C PHE A 286 5.65 27.93 -10.28
N MET A 287 6.67 28.79 -10.28
CA MET A 287 7.40 29.22 -9.09
C MET A 287 7.70 30.71 -9.19
N ILE A 288 7.48 31.45 -8.11
CA ILE A 288 7.93 32.85 -8.01
C ILE A 288 9.44 32.83 -7.80
N VAL A 289 10.20 33.22 -8.82
CA VAL A 289 11.68 33.17 -8.80
C VAL A 289 12.31 34.46 -8.32
N ASN A 290 11.61 35.59 -8.45
CA ASN A 290 12.02 36.86 -7.87
C ASN A 290 10.78 37.69 -7.48
N PRO A 291 10.36 37.67 -6.19
CA PRO A 291 9.21 38.42 -5.72
C PRO A 291 9.33 39.93 -5.94
N SER A 292 10.49 40.54 -5.68
CA SER A 292 10.66 42.00 -5.76
C SER A 292 10.57 42.54 -7.20
N GLU A 293 10.82 41.68 -8.18
CA GLU A 293 10.67 41.99 -9.60
C GLU A 293 9.39 41.43 -10.22
N ARG A 294 8.61 40.65 -9.46
CA ARG A 294 7.45 39.88 -9.91
C ARG A 294 7.77 38.95 -11.08
N MET A 295 8.91 38.26 -10.99
CA MET A 295 9.27 37.22 -11.95
C MET A 295 8.76 35.85 -11.50
N VAL A 296 8.10 35.19 -12.44
CA VAL A 296 7.53 33.85 -12.28
C VAL A 296 8.10 32.95 -13.38
N ALA A 297 8.63 31.80 -12.99
CA ALA A 297 9.00 30.75 -13.93
C ALA A 297 7.83 29.78 -14.06
N PHE A 298 7.45 29.50 -15.30
CA PHE A 298 6.43 28.52 -15.65
C PHE A 298 7.08 27.25 -16.16
N ARG A 299 6.49 26.11 -15.82
CA ARG A 299 6.98 24.80 -16.22
C ARG A 299 5.85 23.98 -16.81
N ASP A 300 6.05 23.55 -18.05
CA ASP A 300 5.19 22.57 -18.70
C ASP A 300 5.28 21.21 -17.99
N GLN A 301 4.12 20.64 -17.70
CA GLN A 301 3.93 19.30 -17.15
C GLN A 301 2.95 18.47 -17.99
N SER A 302 2.61 18.98 -19.17
CA SER A 302 1.67 18.36 -20.10
C SER A 302 2.13 16.96 -20.51
N ARG A 303 1.16 16.12 -20.89
CA ARG A 303 1.41 14.75 -21.36
C ARG A 303 0.94 14.57 -22.79
N GLY A 304 1.61 13.65 -23.49
CA GLY A 304 1.36 13.33 -24.89
C GLY A 304 2.46 13.86 -25.82
N GLU A 305 2.31 13.62 -27.12
CA GLU A 305 3.13 14.24 -28.16
C GLU A 305 2.68 15.69 -28.37
N ILE A 306 3.60 16.65 -28.19
CA ILE A 306 3.31 18.09 -28.22
C ILE A 306 4.12 18.75 -29.34
N PHE A 307 3.45 19.50 -30.20
CA PHE A 307 4.03 20.23 -31.32
C PHE A 307 4.31 21.70 -31.00
N SER A 308 3.45 22.34 -30.18
CA SER A 308 3.57 23.75 -29.83
C SER A 308 3.00 24.06 -28.45
N TRP A 309 3.49 25.14 -27.83
CA TRP A 309 3.00 25.72 -26.59
C TRP A 309 2.58 27.17 -26.85
N HIS A 310 1.55 27.62 -26.16
CA HIS A 310 1.12 29.00 -26.14
C HIS A 310 0.63 29.37 -24.74
N TRP A 311 1.33 30.29 -24.11
CA TRP A 311 1.01 30.85 -22.80
C TRP A 311 0.32 32.19 -22.95
N ASP A 312 -0.81 32.38 -22.26
CA ASP A 312 -1.40 33.67 -21.95
C ASP A 312 -1.23 33.92 -20.45
N PHE A 313 -0.49 34.96 -20.08
CA PHE A 313 -0.19 35.26 -18.69
C PHE A 313 -1.29 36.04 -17.97
N GLY A 314 -2.37 36.41 -18.66
CA GLY A 314 -3.51 37.14 -18.10
C GLY A 314 -3.26 38.64 -17.88
N ASP A 315 -2.12 39.16 -18.30
CA ASP A 315 -1.74 40.58 -18.25
C ASP A 315 -1.66 41.23 -19.65
N GLY A 316 -2.14 40.52 -20.68
CA GLY A 316 -2.10 40.92 -22.08
C GLY A 316 -0.80 40.56 -22.80
N THR A 317 0.11 39.82 -22.17
CA THR A 317 1.32 39.28 -22.80
C THR A 317 1.28 37.76 -22.92
N THR A 318 2.05 37.22 -23.86
CA THR A 318 2.06 35.80 -24.22
C THR A 318 3.47 35.26 -24.44
N SER A 319 3.62 33.93 -24.53
CA SER A 319 4.88 33.27 -24.91
C SER A 319 4.62 31.92 -25.58
N ASP A 320 5.44 31.55 -26.57
CA ASP A 320 5.40 30.23 -27.22
C ASP A 320 6.54 29.31 -26.72
N GLN A 321 7.29 29.73 -25.70
CA GLN A 321 8.32 28.89 -25.08
C GLN A 321 7.66 27.79 -24.24
N GLN A 322 8.24 26.59 -24.22
CA GLN A 322 7.75 25.50 -23.36
C GLN A 322 7.78 25.86 -21.87
N ASN A 323 8.87 26.48 -21.39
CA ASN A 323 9.08 26.84 -19.99
C ASN A 323 9.49 28.32 -19.85
N PRO A 324 8.56 29.29 -20.01
CA PRO A 324 8.90 30.71 -20.01
C PRO A 324 9.18 31.24 -18.60
N VAL A 325 10.01 32.27 -18.51
CA VAL A 325 10.07 33.16 -17.34
C VAL A 325 9.38 34.46 -17.73
N HIS A 326 8.36 34.85 -16.95
CA HIS A 326 7.58 36.05 -17.20
C HIS A 326 7.73 37.06 -16.06
N ARG A 327 7.69 38.35 -16.40
CA ARG A 327 7.75 39.45 -15.45
C ARG A 327 6.47 40.26 -15.49
N TYR A 328 5.71 40.23 -14.40
CA TYR A 328 4.48 41.01 -14.28
C TYR A 328 4.77 42.47 -13.94
N ARG A 329 4.16 43.38 -14.71
CA ARG A 329 4.37 44.83 -14.51
C ARG A 329 3.68 45.35 -13.25
N GLN A 330 2.51 44.81 -12.93
CA GLN A 330 1.66 45.24 -11.83
C GLN A 330 1.54 44.10 -10.80
N ALA A 331 1.26 44.48 -9.55
CA ALA A 331 0.80 43.52 -8.55
C ALA A 331 -0.61 43.07 -8.91
N GLY A 332 -0.95 41.82 -8.60
CA GLY A 332 -2.27 41.30 -8.91
C GLY A 332 -2.37 39.79 -8.86
N LYS A 333 -3.57 39.31 -9.22
CA LYS A 333 -3.88 37.89 -9.42
C LYS A 333 -4.21 37.69 -10.88
N TYR A 334 -3.61 36.67 -11.48
CA TYR A 334 -3.68 36.46 -12.92
C TYR A 334 -4.37 35.15 -13.28
N ILE A 335 -5.14 35.17 -14.36
CA ILE A 335 -5.64 33.95 -15.00
C ILE A 335 -4.58 33.57 -16.03
N VAL A 336 -3.84 32.51 -15.77
CA VAL A 336 -2.80 32.03 -16.69
C VAL A 336 -3.34 30.83 -17.44
N VAL A 337 -3.14 30.80 -18.76
CA VAL A 337 -3.60 29.73 -19.64
C VAL A 337 -2.41 29.17 -20.40
N LEU A 338 -2.19 27.87 -20.30
CA LEU A 338 -1.37 27.12 -21.25
C LEU A 338 -2.30 26.46 -22.27
N THR A 339 -2.03 26.69 -23.55
CA THR A 339 -2.61 25.96 -24.67
C THR A 339 -1.50 25.19 -25.38
N ILE A 340 -1.70 23.91 -25.63
CA ILE A 340 -0.78 23.05 -26.38
C ILE A 340 -1.48 22.49 -27.61
N GLU A 341 -0.72 22.28 -28.69
CA GLU A 341 -1.18 21.56 -29.89
C GLU A 341 -0.38 20.27 -30.05
N GLY A 342 -1.06 19.22 -30.52
CA GLY A 342 -0.49 17.90 -30.74
C GLY A 342 -1.25 17.13 -31.82
N PRO A 343 -0.92 15.85 -32.07
CA PRO A 343 -1.57 15.03 -33.09
C PRO A 343 -3.09 14.95 -32.94
N ASP A 344 -3.56 14.94 -31.69
CA ASP A 344 -4.98 14.79 -31.32
C ASP A 344 -5.73 16.12 -31.24
N GLY A 345 -5.11 17.24 -31.63
CA GLY A 345 -5.69 18.58 -31.64
C GLY A 345 -5.12 19.51 -30.57
N THR A 346 -6.00 20.24 -29.88
CA THR A 346 -5.62 21.27 -28.91
C THR A 346 -6.09 20.93 -27.50
N SER A 347 -5.23 21.13 -26.50
CA SER A 347 -5.55 20.99 -25.08
C SER A 347 -5.19 22.28 -24.36
N ARG A 348 -5.97 22.66 -23.35
CA ARG A 348 -5.73 23.89 -22.59
C ARG A 348 -5.99 23.69 -21.11
N LEU A 349 -5.16 24.32 -20.27
CA LEU A 349 -5.35 24.41 -18.84
C LEU A 349 -5.22 25.86 -18.38
N ALA A 350 -6.28 26.36 -17.75
CA ALA A 350 -6.33 27.69 -17.16
C ALA A 350 -6.36 27.56 -15.63
N ASN A 351 -5.39 28.17 -14.95
CA ASN A 351 -5.46 28.35 -13.50
C ASN A 351 -5.91 29.78 -13.21
N VAL A 352 -6.99 29.91 -12.45
CA VAL A 352 -7.67 31.18 -12.19
C VAL A 352 -7.16 31.76 -10.89
N TRP A 353 -6.36 32.81 -10.98
CA TRP A 353 -5.84 33.58 -9.83
C TRP A 353 -4.84 32.86 -8.92
N ASP A 354 -4.35 31.68 -9.31
CA ASP A 354 -3.28 30.96 -8.60
C ASP A 354 -1.96 31.73 -8.66
N VAL A 355 -1.66 32.35 -9.80
CA VAL A 355 -0.47 33.19 -9.95
C VAL A 355 -0.78 34.57 -9.39
N ALA A 356 -0.26 34.83 -8.19
CA ALA A 356 -0.35 36.10 -7.51
C ALA A 356 1.05 36.67 -7.26
N VAL A 357 1.23 37.96 -7.50
CA VAL A 357 2.49 38.68 -7.34
C VAL A 357 2.25 40.05 -6.68
N GLU A 358 3.22 40.49 -5.87
CA GLU A 358 3.18 41.75 -5.10
C GLU A 358 4.24 42.75 -5.57
#